data_AF-A0A959DFS7-F1
#
_entry.id   AF-A0A959DFS7-F1
#
_cell.length_a   1.000
_cell.length_b   1.000
_cell.length_c   1.000
_cell.angle_alpha   90.00
_cell.angle_beta   90.00
_cell.angle_gamma   90.00
#
_symmetry.space_group_name_H-M   'P 1'
#
loop_
_entity.id
_entity.type
_entity.pdbx_description
1 polymer ?
#
loop_
_entity_poly.entity_id
_entity_poly.type
_entity_poly.pdbx_seq_one_letter_code
_entity_poly.pdbx_strand_id
1 'polypeptide(L)'
;NPATVNDVVTANCGCAGTLNDCPGIGDDDGDGICNDVDCNSNDPSVTDRPGDPCDDNDPNTIGETIQADCTCGGGNSTPAQTCAQVSADDDDAEEDAAGSMDMNSSDLELTADPRFGVQTIGMRFNGLNIPQGAVITSAYVQFTVDEAVNDNPCNINIYGQAADNAAMFANTASNISSRPKTSATVSWAPQEWVAVGDAGPAQQTPDLSAVIQEIVGRNGYTSASSIAIIMDGVGRRTAESFNGSATGAPELCVEYLYATVANRVSSTGDGTFEDTGVEQNAAFAQPAGEGLSSQFISPISVYPNPANDQLNVFFNSAVDSKVQLQARDLSGKVVVEEARTIQQGNNTITLEGLSLPSGVYFLQVVEGNTIRVAKFLIHKD
;
A
#
# COMPACT_ATOMS: atom_id res chain seq x y z
N ASN A 1 -5.69 -55.31 -5.09
CA ASN A 1 -4.76 -54.19 -4.83
C ASN A 1 -5.36 -53.50 -3.61
N PRO A 2 -4.66 -53.20 -2.50
CA PRO A 2 -5.33 -52.60 -1.34
C PRO A 2 -6.04 -51.27 -1.64
N ALA A 3 -5.72 -50.62 -2.77
CA ALA A 3 -6.41 -49.43 -3.27
C ALA A 3 -7.60 -49.74 -4.23
N THR A 4 -8.08 -50.98 -4.33
CA THR A 4 -9.23 -51.34 -5.18
C THR A 4 -10.40 -51.86 -4.34
N VAL A 5 -11.63 -51.49 -4.72
CA VAL A 5 -12.90 -51.99 -4.15
C VAL A 5 -13.62 -52.87 -5.17
N ASN A 6 -14.56 -53.68 -4.69
CA ASN A 6 -15.28 -54.68 -5.50
C ASN A 6 -14.34 -55.63 -6.26
N ASP A 7 -13.26 -56.04 -5.60
CA ASP A 7 -12.25 -56.94 -6.14
C ASP A 7 -12.88 -58.28 -6.56
N VAL A 8 -12.76 -58.61 -7.84
CA VAL A 8 -13.18 -59.90 -8.42
C VAL A 8 -11.98 -60.71 -8.89
N VAL A 9 -12.08 -62.03 -8.75
CA VAL A 9 -11.09 -62.96 -9.30
C VAL A 9 -11.36 -63.13 -10.80
N THR A 10 -10.38 -62.75 -11.62
CA THR A 10 -10.45 -62.83 -13.08
C THR A 10 -10.18 -64.25 -13.59
N ALA A 11 -10.53 -64.50 -14.85
CA ALA A 11 -10.30 -65.80 -15.51
C ALA A 11 -8.82 -66.25 -15.57
N ASN A 12 -7.88 -65.32 -15.37
CA ASN A 12 -6.44 -65.59 -15.30
C ASN A 12 -5.93 -65.76 -13.86
N CYS A 13 -6.82 -65.99 -12.89
CA CYS A 13 -6.51 -66.07 -11.46
C CYS A 13 -5.85 -64.78 -10.88
N GLY A 14 -5.94 -63.64 -11.58
CA GLY A 14 -5.56 -62.33 -11.05
C GLY A 14 -6.73 -61.67 -10.33
N CYS A 15 -6.45 -60.81 -9.35
CA CYS A 15 -7.46 -60.03 -8.64
C CYS A 15 -7.54 -58.62 -9.28
N ALA A 16 -8.72 -58.24 -9.76
CA ALA A 16 -8.98 -56.93 -10.34
C ALA A 16 -10.21 -56.31 -9.68
N GLY A 17 -10.10 -55.05 -9.26
CA GLY A 17 -11.22 -54.25 -8.76
C GLY A 17 -11.16 -52.84 -9.32
N THR A 18 -12.17 -52.05 -9.02
CA THR A 18 -12.20 -50.61 -9.37
C THR A 18 -11.28 -49.88 -8.41
N LEU A 19 -10.46 -48.95 -8.89
CA LEU A 19 -9.67 -48.09 -8.00
C LEU A 19 -10.64 -47.36 -7.05
N ASN A 20 -10.34 -47.41 -5.76
CA ASN A 20 -11.01 -46.59 -4.77
C ASN A 20 -10.24 -45.29 -4.67
N ASP A 21 -10.77 -44.25 -5.29
CA ASP A 21 -10.12 -42.95 -5.32
C ASP A 21 -10.16 -42.25 -3.93
N CYS A 22 -11.01 -42.73 -3.00
CA CYS A 22 -11.19 -42.18 -1.64
C CYS A 22 -11.17 -43.23 -0.50
N PRO A 23 -10.03 -43.91 -0.24
CA PRO A 23 -9.97 -45.02 0.72
C PRO A 23 -10.25 -44.57 2.17
N GLY A 24 -11.40 -44.99 2.71
CA GLY A 24 -11.77 -44.74 4.11
C GLY A 24 -12.41 -43.38 4.40
N ILE A 25 -12.55 -42.53 3.37
CA ILE A 25 -13.17 -41.20 3.44
C ILE A 25 -14.56 -41.22 2.80
N GLY A 26 -14.70 -41.93 1.67
CA GLY A 26 -15.93 -41.96 0.88
C GLY A 26 -16.00 -40.82 -0.15
N ASP A 27 -16.95 -40.98 -1.05
CA ASP A 27 -17.38 -40.05 -2.11
C ASP A 27 -18.90 -40.25 -2.16
N ASP A 28 -19.64 -39.38 -1.48
CA ASP A 28 -21.05 -39.59 -1.13
C ASP A 28 -21.98 -39.35 -2.34
N ASP A 29 -21.58 -38.53 -3.30
CA ASP A 29 -22.38 -38.20 -4.49
C ASP A 29 -21.80 -38.77 -5.81
N GLY A 30 -20.58 -39.28 -5.79
CA GLY A 30 -19.97 -40.04 -6.88
C GLY A 30 -19.35 -39.18 -7.98
N ASP A 31 -18.97 -37.95 -7.67
CA ASP A 31 -18.33 -37.01 -8.62
C ASP A 31 -16.80 -37.24 -8.77
N GLY A 32 -16.22 -38.07 -7.91
CA GLY A 32 -14.80 -38.41 -7.89
C GLY A 32 -13.95 -37.54 -6.97
N ILE A 33 -14.55 -36.71 -6.12
CA ILE A 33 -13.89 -35.93 -5.05
C ILE A 33 -14.18 -36.59 -3.71
N CYS A 34 -13.17 -36.68 -2.85
CA CYS A 34 -13.35 -37.30 -1.53
C CYS A 34 -14.06 -36.35 -0.57
N ASN A 35 -14.97 -36.89 0.25
CA ASN A 35 -15.79 -36.13 1.21
C ASN A 35 -15.03 -35.16 2.15
N ASP A 36 -13.71 -35.33 2.32
CA ASP A 36 -12.88 -34.45 3.17
C ASP A 36 -12.35 -33.20 2.45
N VAL A 37 -12.42 -33.16 1.12
CA VAL A 37 -12.00 -32.05 0.26
C VAL A 37 -13.09 -31.61 -0.72
N ASP A 38 -14.25 -32.24 -0.65
CA ASP A 38 -15.43 -31.94 -1.45
C ASP A 38 -16.28 -30.89 -0.74
N CYS A 39 -16.53 -29.78 -1.43
CA CYS A 39 -17.29 -28.67 -0.89
C CYS A 39 -18.81 -28.87 -0.95
N ASN A 40 -19.30 -29.92 -1.61
CA ASN A 40 -20.71 -30.27 -1.62
C ASN A 40 -20.95 -31.78 -1.83
N SER A 41 -20.77 -32.58 -0.77
CA SER A 41 -20.93 -34.05 -0.80
C SER A 41 -22.33 -34.61 -0.99
N ASN A 42 -23.25 -33.83 -1.52
CA ASN A 42 -24.59 -34.31 -1.86
C ASN A 42 -25.03 -33.89 -3.28
N ASP A 43 -24.20 -33.20 -4.05
CA ASP A 43 -24.54 -32.70 -5.38
C ASP A 43 -23.39 -32.94 -6.37
N PRO A 44 -23.47 -34.00 -7.19
CA PRO A 44 -22.38 -34.41 -8.08
C PRO A 44 -22.19 -33.46 -9.27
N SER A 45 -22.90 -32.33 -9.31
CA SER A 45 -22.69 -31.25 -10.27
C SER A 45 -21.76 -30.15 -9.75
N VAL A 46 -21.42 -30.17 -8.45
CA VAL A 46 -20.57 -29.18 -7.77
C VAL A 46 -19.24 -29.83 -7.42
N THR A 47 -18.30 -29.81 -8.35
CA THR A 47 -16.98 -30.46 -8.20
C THR A 47 -15.94 -29.55 -7.56
N ASP A 48 -16.39 -28.65 -6.68
CA ASP A 48 -15.56 -27.60 -6.08
C ASP A 48 -14.72 -28.18 -4.95
N ARG A 49 -13.40 -27.91 -4.95
CA ARG A 49 -12.49 -28.33 -3.87
C ARG A 49 -11.54 -27.21 -3.46
N PRO A 50 -10.99 -27.25 -2.23
CA PRO A 50 -9.98 -26.30 -1.80
C PRO A 50 -8.81 -26.18 -2.81
N GLY A 51 -8.52 -24.94 -3.22
CA GLY A 51 -7.50 -24.61 -4.21
C GLY A 51 -8.02 -24.42 -5.64
N ASP A 52 -9.26 -24.79 -5.95
CA ASP A 52 -9.87 -24.46 -7.24
C ASP A 52 -10.08 -22.94 -7.35
N PRO A 53 -9.93 -22.36 -8.56
CA PRO A 53 -10.14 -20.93 -8.76
C PRO A 53 -11.61 -20.57 -8.59
N CYS A 54 -11.86 -19.46 -7.90
CA CYS A 54 -13.21 -18.93 -7.68
C CYS A 54 -13.21 -17.40 -7.81
N ASP A 55 -14.36 -16.76 -7.67
CA ASP A 55 -14.50 -15.29 -7.64
C ASP A 55 -15.46 -14.93 -6.50
N ASP A 56 -14.96 -14.21 -5.47
CA ASP A 56 -15.76 -13.74 -4.33
C ASP A 56 -16.48 -12.41 -4.63
N ASN A 57 -16.35 -11.91 -5.86
CA ASN A 57 -16.83 -10.64 -6.37
C ASN A 57 -16.24 -9.41 -5.64
N ASP A 58 -15.10 -9.53 -4.95
CA ASP A 58 -14.32 -8.36 -4.52
C ASP A 58 -13.47 -7.86 -5.71
N PRO A 59 -13.76 -6.68 -6.28
CA PRO A 59 -12.99 -6.15 -7.41
C PRO A 59 -11.54 -5.79 -7.05
N ASN A 60 -11.16 -5.83 -5.77
CA ASN A 60 -9.84 -5.43 -5.26
C ASN A 60 -8.89 -6.61 -5.04
N THR A 61 -9.31 -7.84 -5.33
CA THR A 61 -8.46 -9.01 -5.25
C THR A 61 -8.47 -9.75 -6.59
N ILE A 62 -7.38 -10.50 -6.86
CA ILE A 62 -7.34 -11.46 -7.96
C ILE A 62 -6.72 -12.78 -7.52
N GLY A 63 -7.14 -13.85 -8.18
CA GLY A 63 -6.55 -15.17 -8.00
C GLY A 63 -7.05 -15.86 -6.75
N GLU A 64 -8.32 -15.64 -6.44
CA GLU A 64 -9.06 -16.26 -5.36
C GLU A 64 -9.13 -17.76 -5.61
N THR A 65 -9.12 -18.49 -4.50
CA THR A 65 -9.29 -19.93 -4.53
C THR A 65 -10.29 -20.34 -3.46
N ILE A 66 -10.93 -21.47 -3.69
CA ILE A 66 -11.75 -22.10 -2.65
C ILE A 66 -10.86 -22.44 -1.47
N GLN A 67 -11.25 -22.00 -0.28
CA GLN A 67 -10.50 -22.17 0.95
C GLN A 67 -10.82 -23.54 1.58
N ALA A 68 -10.08 -23.93 2.63
CA ALA A 68 -10.29 -25.20 3.32
C ALA A 68 -11.68 -25.32 3.98
N ASP A 69 -12.38 -24.20 4.20
CA ASP A 69 -13.76 -24.15 4.70
C ASP A 69 -14.80 -24.04 3.57
N CYS A 70 -14.39 -24.26 2.32
CA CYS A 70 -15.22 -24.19 1.13
C CYS A 70 -15.84 -22.82 0.84
N THR A 71 -15.28 -21.77 1.44
CA THR A 71 -15.59 -20.40 1.05
C THR A 71 -14.70 -19.95 -0.11
N CYS A 72 -15.22 -19.10 -0.99
CA CYS A 72 -14.37 -18.40 -1.94
C CYS A 72 -13.72 -17.20 -1.26
N GLY A 73 -12.42 -17.03 -1.47
CA GLY A 73 -11.69 -15.87 -0.99
C GLY A 73 -10.19 -16.03 -1.13
N GLY A 74 -9.44 -15.28 -0.33
CA GLY A 74 -8.00 -15.16 -0.51
C GLY A 74 -7.72 -14.11 -1.58
N GLY A 75 -6.96 -14.49 -2.61
CA GLY A 75 -6.53 -13.55 -3.65
C GLY A 75 -5.41 -12.62 -3.19
N ASN A 76 -4.68 -12.09 -4.16
CA ASN A 76 -3.74 -11.00 -3.93
C ASN A 76 -4.47 -9.68 -4.13
N SER A 77 -4.31 -8.74 -3.20
CA SER A 77 -4.77 -7.37 -3.39
C SER A 77 -4.24 -6.84 -4.72
N THR A 78 -5.13 -6.37 -5.59
CA THR A 78 -4.72 -5.68 -6.81
C THR A 78 -4.25 -4.27 -6.45
N PRO A 79 -3.16 -3.78 -7.06
CA PRO A 79 -2.80 -2.38 -6.94
C PRO A 79 -3.93 -1.50 -7.47
N ALA A 80 -4.52 -0.69 -6.59
CA ALA A 80 -5.43 0.37 -6.96
C ALA A 80 -4.60 1.60 -7.37
N GLN A 81 -5.05 2.33 -8.39
CA GLN A 81 -4.43 3.59 -8.79
C GLN A 81 -5.45 4.71 -8.72
N THR A 82 -5.02 5.86 -8.20
CA THR A 82 -5.78 7.10 -8.19
C THR A 82 -4.88 8.25 -8.64
N CYS A 83 -5.45 9.20 -9.37
CA CYS A 83 -4.77 10.42 -9.75
C CYS A 83 -5.67 11.61 -9.44
N ALA A 84 -5.09 12.70 -8.94
CA ALA A 84 -5.80 13.94 -8.69
C ALA A 84 -4.96 15.12 -9.16
N GLN A 85 -5.60 15.99 -9.92
CA GLN A 85 -5.04 17.26 -10.36
C GLN A 85 -5.25 18.34 -9.31
N VAL A 86 -4.36 19.32 -9.26
CA VAL A 86 -4.62 20.60 -8.57
C VAL A 86 -5.95 21.16 -9.10
N SER A 87 -6.86 21.53 -8.20
CA SER A 87 -8.29 21.68 -8.54
C SER A 87 -8.90 23.04 -8.24
N ALA A 88 -8.13 23.94 -7.64
CA ALA A 88 -8.56 25.27 -7.24
C ALA A 88 -7.38 26.24 -7.22
N ASP A 89 -7.67 27.54 -7.31
CA ASP A 89 -6.67 28.62 -7.30
C ASP A 89 -5.78 28.60 -6.05
N ASP A 90 -6.29 28.12 -4.91
CA ASP A 90 -5.56 28.04 -3.63
C ASP A 90 -5.04 26.63 -3.32
N ASP A 91 -5.03 25.73 -4.32
CA ASP A 91 -4.39 24.42 -4.25
C ASP A 91 -2.95 24.45 -4.77
N ASP A 92 -2.49 25.48 -5.46
CA ASP A 92 -1.07 25.70 -5.75
C ASP A 92 -0.65 27.13 -5.45
N ALA A 93 0.61 27.30 -5.04
CA ALA A 93 1.14 28.60 -4.65
C ALA A 93 2.67 28.60 -4.63
N GLU A 94 3.21 29.81 -4.69
CA GLU A 94 4.63 30.11 -4.59
C GLU A 94 4.89 31.00 -3.38
N GLU A 95 6.04 30.80 -2.74
CA GLU A 95 6.45 31.58 -1.59
C GLU A 95 7.92 32.02 -1.75
N ASP A 96 8.13 33.33 -1.81
CA ASP A 96 9.48 33.90 -1.89
C ASP A 96 10.27 33.74 -0.59
N ALA A 97 11.58 34.02 -0.63
CA ALA A 97 12.44 33.90 0.55
C ALA A 97 12.09 34.86 1.71
N ALA A 98 11.28 35.90 1.47
CA ALA A 98 10.75 36.79 2.50
C ALA A 98 9.41 36.32 3.08
N GLY A 99 8.88 35.20 2.57
CA GLY A 99 7.60 34.61 2.97
C GLY A 99 6.40 35.23 2.26
N SER A 100 6.60 36.05 1.23
CA SER A 100 5.48 36.59 0.43
C SER A 100 4.87 35.48 -0.42
N MET A 101 3.55 35.38 -0.37
CA MET A 101 2.78 34.38 -1.11
C MET A 101 2.37 34.93 -2.48
N ASP A 102 2.66 34.19 -3.54
CA ASP A 102 1.96 34.29 -4.82
C ASP A 102 0.98 33.13 -4.95
N MET A 103 -0.29 33.46 -5.14
CA MET A 103 -1.42 32.53 -5.06
C MET A 103 -2.21 32.47 -6.38
N ASN A 104 -1.83 33.25 -7.39
CA ASN A 104 -2.59 33.34 -8.64
C ASN A 104 -1.65 33.48 -9.85
N SER A 105 -0.41 32.99 -9.73
CA SER A 105 0.53 32.98 -10.85
C SER A 105 -0.01 32.07 -11.95
N SER A 106 0.16 32.47 -13.21
CA SER A 106 -0.22 31.64 -14.36
C SER A 106 0.72 30.44 -14.57
N ASP A 107 1.90 30.51 -13.97
CA ASP A 107 2.95 29.51 -14.05
C ASP A 107 3.40 29.14 -12.64
N LEU A 108 3.96 27.94 -12.53
CA LEU A 108 4.56 27.41 -11.32
C LEU A 108 6.05 27.21 -11.59
N GLU A 109 6.87 28.16 -11.20
CA GLU A 109 8.32 28.06 -11.31
C GLU A 109 8.88 27.18 -10.20
N LEU A 110 9.35 25.99 -10.58
CA LEU A 110 9.87 25.04 -9.62
C LEU A 110 11.15 25.59 -8.98
N THR A 111 11.03 26.04 -7.73
CA THR A 111 12.10 26.44 -6.78
C THR A 111 12.86 27.74 -7.04
N ALA A 112 12.71 28.39 -8.20
CA ALA A 112 13.26 29.73 -8.40
C ALA A 112 12.48 30.53 -9.45
N ASP A 113 12.18 31.79 -9.13
CA ASP A 113 11.55 32.77 -10.00
C ASP A 113 12.57 33.88 -10.38
N PRO A 114 12.56 34.41 -11.62
CA PRO A 114 13.53 35.41 -12.08
C PRO A 114 13.40 36.79 -11.43
N ARG A 115 12.23 37.11 -10.86
CA ARG A 115 11.87 38.34 -10.14
C ARG A 115 12.21 38.23 -8.66
N PHE A 116 12.00 37.06 -8.05
CA PHE A 116 12.06 36.88 -6.58
C PHE A 116 13.23 35.99 -6.11
N GLY A 117 13.90 35.29 -7.01
CA GLY A 117 14.99 34.36 -6.69
C GLY A 117 14.48 33.00 -6.24
N VAL A 118 15.22 32.34 -5.33
CA VAL A 118 14.81 31.02 -4.82
C VAL A 118 13.51 31.14 -4.04
N GLN A 119 12.60 30.18 -4.29
CA GLN A 119 11.28 30.12 -3.68
C GLN A 119 10.93 28.71 -3.22
N THR A 120 9.92 28.61 -2.37
CA THR A 120 9.26 27.35 -2.02
C THR A 120 7.92 27.31 -2.73
N ILE A 121 7.59 26.19 -3.35
CA ILE A 121 6.28 25.98 -3.97
C ILE A 121 5.48 24.92 -3.22
N GLY A 122 4.17 25.00 -3.35
CA GLY A 122 3.22 24.10 -2.72
C GLY A 122 2.16 23.70 -3.72
N MET A 123 1.80 22.42 -3.71
CA MET A 123 0.68 21.87 -4.49
C MET A 123 -0.15 20.99 -3.58
N ARG A 124 -1.46 21.10 -3.64
CA ARG A 124 -2.43 20.39 -2.82
C ARG A 124 -3.38 19.62 -3.72
N PHE A 125 -3.57 18.36 -3.39
CA PHE A 125 -4.33 17.39 -4.16
C PHE A 125 -5.52 16.90 -3.34
N ASN A 126 -6.71 17.00 -3.93
CA ASN A 126 -7.99 16.63 -3.32
C ASN A 126 -8.56 15.38 -3.98
N GLY A 127 -9.41 14.64 -3.26
CA GLY A 127 -10.20 13.58 -3.90
C GLY A 127 -9.39 12.36 -4.36
N LEU A 128 -8.19 12.15 -3.81
CA LEU A 128 -7.40 10.94 -4.07
C LEU A 128 -8.11 9.67 -3.55
N ASN A 129 -8.92 9.79 -2.49
CA ASN A 129 -9.70 8.70 -1.91
C ASN A 129 -8.85 7.50 -1.45
N ILE A 130 -7.59 7.74 -1.07
CA ILE A 130 -6.69 6.68 -0.60
C ILE A 130 -7.10 6.30 0.84
N PRO A 131 -7.36 5.02 1.13
CA PRO A 131 -7.66 4.60 2.50
C PRO A 131 -6.51 4.89 3.46
N GLN A 132 -6.85 5.21 4.71
CA GLN A 132 -5.85 5.37 5.76
C GLN A 132 -5.07 4.07 5.95
N GLY A 133 -3.74 4.18 6.02
CA GLY A 133 -2.85 3.04 6.19
C GLY A 133 -2.69 2.17 4.94
N ALA A 134 -3.20 2.60 3.77
CA ALA A 134 -2.88 1.96 2.51
C ALA A 134 -1.35 1.88 2.30
N VAL A 135 -0.90 0.77 1.71
CA VAL A 135 0.50 0.56 1.37
C VAL A 135 0.76 1.17 0.00
N ILE A 136 1.54 2.24 -0.05
CA ILE A 136 1.83 2.94 -1.29
C ILE A 136 2.93 2.18 -2.05
N THR A 137 2.64 1.76 -3.27
CA THR A 137 3.59 1.01 -4.11
C THR A 137 4.34 1.91 -5.08
N SER A 138 3.72 3.02 -5.50
CA SER A 138 4.32 4.02 -6.38
C SER A 138 3.57 5.34 -6.21
N ALA A 139 4.27 6.47 -6.25
CA ALA A 139 3.64 7.77 -6.36
C ALA A 139 4.50 8.76 -7.14
N TYR A 140 3.90 9.67 -7.89
CA TYR A 140 4.62 10.73 -8.58
C TYR A 140 3.74 11.93 -8.86
N VAL A 141 4.35 13.11 -8.98
CA VAL A 141 3.69 14.27 -9.57
C VAL A 141 4.09 14.36 -11.05
N GLN A 142 3.09 14.46 -11.93
CA GLN A 142 3.26 14.77 -13.34
C GLN A 142 3.04 16.27 -13.55
N PHE A 143 4.01 16.91 -14.19
CA PHE A 143 3.92 18.31 -14.60
C PHE A 143 3.67 18.42 -16.12
N THR A 144 3.09 19.55 -16.53
CA THR A 144 3.05 20.00 -17.93
C THR A 144 3.94 21.22 -18.06
N VAL A 145 4.80 21.27 -19.09
CA VAL A 145 5.67 22.43 -19.35
C VAL A 145 4.82 23.63 -19.79
N ASP A 146 4.91 24.74 -19.08
CA ASP A 146 4.37 26.02 -19.56
C ASP A 146 5.43 26.78 -20.38
N GLU A 147 6.65 26.91 -19.84
CA GLU A 147 7.77 27.52 -20.55
C GLU A 147 8.99 26.59 -20.65
N ALA A 148 9.60 26.54 -21.84
CA ALA A 148 10.86 25.84 -22.07
C ALA A 148 12.08 26.64 -21.56
N VAL A 149 11.96 27.20 -20.35
CA VAL A 149 13.00 27.98 -19.67
C VAL A 149 13.63 27.11 -18.58
N ASN A 150 14.96 27.05 -18.59
CA ASN A 150 15.72 26.13 -17.75
C ASN A 150 16.87 26.87 -17.08
N ASP A 151 16.86 26.92 -15.75
CA ASP A 151 18.00 27.41 -14.97
C ASP A 151 18.70 26.23 -14.29
N ASN A 152 19.99 26.06 -14.59
CA ASN A 152 20.80 24.94 -14.11
C ASN A 152 21.97 25.42 -13.22
N PRO A 153 22.42 24.61 -12.24
CA PRO A 153 21.89 23.30 -11.88
C PRO A 153 20.48 23.39 -11.27
N CYS A 154 19.60 22.47 -11.65
CA CYS A 154 18.28 22.33 -11.06
C CYS A 154 18.28 21.12 -10.13
N ASN A 155 18.08 21.36 -8.84
CA ASN A 155 18.01 20.33 -7.81
C ASN A 155 16.91 20.69 -6.81
N ILE A 156 15.89 19.86 -6.79
CA ILE A 156 14.63 20.08 -6.08
C ILE A 156 14.54 19.05 -4.97
N ASN A 157 14.28 19.49 -3.74
CA ASN A 157 13.88 18.60 -2.65
C ASN A 157 12.36 18.59 -2.59
N ILE A 158 11.79 17.39 -2.56
CA ILE A 158 10.36 17.15 -2.54
C ILE A 158 9.99 16.58 -1.18
N TYR A 159 8.99 17.18 -0.56
CA TYR A 159 8.41 16.79 0.72
C TYR A 159 6.90 16.67 0.59
N GLY A 160 6.31 15.96 1.53
CA GLY A 160 4.90 16.06 1.83
C GLY A 160 4.68 17.00 3.00
N GLN A 161 3.50 17.60 3.11
CA GLN A 161 3.06 18.19 4.37
C GLN A 161 2.69 17.06 5.35
N ALA A 162 3.35 17.02 6.51
CA ALA A 162 3.03 16.12 7.61
C ALA A 162 1.78 16.60 8.36
N ALA A 163 0.62 16.52 7.71
CA ALA A 163 -0.69 16.85 8.25
C ALA A 163 -1.70 15.73 7.98
N ASP A 164 -2.69 15.60 8.86
CA ASP A 164 -3.75 14.60 8.71
C ASP A 164 -4.66 14.93 7.52
N ASN A 165 -4.92 16.21 7.31
CA ASN A 165 -5.60 16.76 6.14
C ASN A 165 -4.97 18.11 5.80
N ALA A 166 -4.34 18.22 4.63
CA ALA A 166 -3.72 19.47 4.20
C ALA A 166 -4.80 20.55 3.97
N ALA A 167 -4.63 21.71 4.61
CA ALA A 167 -5.46 22.87 4.33
C ALA A 167 -5.04 23.55 3.01
N MET A 168 -5.97 24.26 2.37
CA MET A 168 -5.68 25.15 1.24
C MET A 168 -4.54 26.11 1.59
N PHE A 169 -3.80 26.57 0.59
CA PHE A 169 -2.83 27.64 0.78
C PHE A 169 -3.56 28.94 1.09
N ALA A 170 -2.92 29.81 1.86
CA ALA A 170 -3.50 31.11 2.22
C ALA A 170 -2.47 32.20 1.99
N ASN A 171 -2.94 33.40 1.60
CA ASN A 171 -2.11 34.59 1.49
C ASN A 171 -1.72 35.14 2.88
N THR A 172 -0.98 34.34 3.63
CA THR A 172 -0.38 34.65 4.92
C THR A 172 1.11 34.39 4.80
N ALA A 173 1.93 35.27 5.37
CA ALA A 173 3.37 35.15 5.24
C ALA A 173 3.86 33.77 5.69
N SER A 174 4.72 33.16 4.88
CA SER A 174 5.30 31.84 5.09
C SER A 174 4.32 30.68 5.17
N ASN A 175 3.20 30.72 4.44
CA ASN A 175 2.17 29.68 4.52
C ASN A 175 2.62 28.31 4.01
N ILE A 176 3.62 28.23 3.13
CA ILE A 176 4.15 26.96 2.62
C ILE A 176 5.33 26.51 3.47
N SER A 177 6.35 27.37 3.62
CA SER A 177 7.61 27.02 4.27
C SER A 177 7.48 26.70 5.76
N SER A 178 6.46 27.23 6.43
CA SER A 178 6.17 26.93 7.84
C SER A 178 5.40 25.64 8.07
N ARG A 179 4.88 24.99 7.01
CA ARG A 179 4.14 23.73 7.16
C ARG A 179 5.10 22.63 7.61
N PRO A 180 4.69 21.77 8.57
CA PRO A 180 5.49 20.64 8.97
C PRO A 180 5.69 19.71 7.77
N LYS A 181 6.94 19.36 7.47
CA LYS A 181 7.31 18.46 6.37
C LYS A 181 7.39 17.02 6.85
N THR A 182 7.17 16.07 5.95
CA THR A 182 7.53 14.66 6.13
C THR A 182 9.02 14.51 6.47
N SER A 183 9.37 13.44 7.17
CA SER A 183 10.77 13.07 7.38
C SER A 183 11.37 12.49 6.10
N ALA A 184 10.60 11.70 5.38
CA ALA A 184 10.90 11.28 4.01
C ALA A 184 11.01 12.51 3.10
N THR A 185 12.06 12.50 2.28
CA THR A 185 12.35 13.51 1.27
C THR A 185 12.91 12.84 0.03
N VAL A 186 12.60 13.39 -1.14
CA VAL A 186 13.09 12.91 -2.43
C VAL A 186 13.83 14.05 -3.11
N SER A 187 15.07 13.81 -3.53
CA SER A 187 15.82 14.74 -4.36
C SER A 187 15.57 14.46 -5.83
N TRP A 188 15.32 15.51 -6.61
CA TRP A 188 15.06 15.46 -8.03
C TRP A 188 15.93 16.45 -8.78
N ALA A 189 16.71 15.94 -9.74
CA ALA A 189 17.45 16.74 -10.71
C ALA A 189 16.80 16.56 -12.08
N PRO A 190 15.74 17.32 -12.41
CA PRO A 190 15.05 17.16 -13.69
C PRO A 190 15.97 17.45 -14.87
N GLN A 191 15.81 16.69 -15.94
CA GLN A 191 16.38 17.06 -17.24
C GLN A 191 15.76 18.39 -17.72
N GLU A 192 16.41 19.03 -18.70
CA GLU A 192 15.85 20.24 -19.30
C GLU A 192 14.50 19.95 -19.96
N TRP A 193 13.54 20.86 -19.77
CA TRP A 193 12.24 20.82 -20.44
C TRP A 193 12.33 21.59 -21.74
N VAL A 194 12.08 20.90 -22.85
CA VAL A 194 12.48 21.38 -24.19
C VAL A 194 11.34 21.91 -25.04
N ALA A 195 10.09 21.57 -24.73
CA ALA A 195 8.93 22.07 -25.44
C ALA A 195 7.74 22.35 -24.51
N VAL A 196 7.05 23.46 -24.79
CA VAL A 196 5.78 23.84 -24.16
C VAL A 196 4.73 22.75 -24.41
N GLY A 197 4.01 22.37 -23.37
CA GLY A 197 3.01 21.31 -23.39
C GLY A 197 3.56 19.88 -23.23
N ASP A 198 4.88 19.70 -23.09
CA ASP A 198 5.43 18.38 -22.77
C ASP A 198 4.93 17.93 -21.39
N ALA A 199 4.43 16.70 -21.30
CA ALA A 199 4.00 16.06 -20.06
C ALA A 199 4.39 14.58 -20.09
N GLY A 200 5.70 14.33 -20.20
CA GLY A 200 6.26 12.99 -20.28
C GLY A 200 7.12 12.63 -19.07
N PRO A 201 7.88 11.51 -19.15
CA PRO A 201 8.73 11.05 -18.06
C PRO A 201 9.79 12.06 -17.58
N ALA A 202 10.17 13.04 -18.40
CA ALA A 202 11.12 14.09 -18.02
C ALA A 202 10.49 15.17 -17.11
N GLN A 203 9.16 15.30 -17.14
CA GLN A 203 8.34 16.18 -16.32
C GLN A 203 7.70 15.43 -15.13
N GLN A 204 8.07 14.16 -14.93
CA GLN A 204 7.58 13.35 -13.83
C GLN A 204 8.60 13.36 -12.69
N THR A 205 8.14 13.50 -11.45
CA THR A 205 9.02 13.35 -10.28
C THR A 205 9.53 11.91 -10.17
N PRO A 206 10.63 11.66 -9.43
CA PRO A 206 10.97 10.34 -8.94
C PRO A 206 9.86 9.81 -8.01
N ASP A 207 9.96 8.54 -7.64
CA ASP A 207 8.97 7.89 -6.77
C ASP A 207 8.87 8.58 -5.41
N LEU A 208 7.65 9.02 -5.08
CA LEU A 208 7.26 9.70 -3.85
C LEU A 208 6.58 8.74 -2.86
N SER A 209 6.56 7.43 -3.12
CA SER A 209 5.87 6.44 -2.28
C SER A 209 6.17 6.61 -0.78
N ALA A 210 7.44 6.79 -0.40
CA ALA A 210 7.84 7.00 0.99
C ALA A 210 7.27 8.30 1.61
N VAL A 211 7.18 9.37 0.82
CA VAL A 211 6.60 10.65 1.24
C VAL A 211 5.09 10.51 1.46
N ILE A 212 4.39 9.91 0.50
CA ILE A 212 2.94 9.69 0.59
C ILE A 212 2.61 8.71 1.72
N GLN A 213 3.44 7.67 1.90
CA GLN A 213 3.27 6.66 2.94
C GLN A 213 3.23 7.26 4.35
N GLU A 214 4.10 8.26 4.63
CA GLU A 214 4.09 8.96 5.91
C GLU A 214 2.79 9.72 6.17
N ILE A 215 2.14 10.24 5.14
CA ILE A 215 0.89 11.03 5.25
C ILE A 215 -0.31 10.10 5.42
N VAL A 216 -0.46 9.10 4.57
CA VAL A 216 -1.60 8.17 4.62
C VAL A 216 -1.56 7.28 5.87
N GLY A 217 -0.38 7.09 6.47
CA GLY A 217 -0.19 6.35 7.71
C GLY A 217 -0.52 7.14 8.98
N ARG A 218 -0.84 8.44 8.89
CA ARG A 218 -1.14 9.26 10.07
C ARG A 218 -2.49 8.88 10.67
N ASN A 219 -2.58 8.85 12.00
CA ASN A 219 -3.78 8.43 12.72
C ASN A 219 -5.04 9.27 12.42
N GLY A 220 -4.89 10.55 12.06
CA GLY A 220 -6.02 11.40 11.69
C GLY A 220 -6.32 11.47 10.18
N TYR A 221 -5.50 10.84 9.34
CA TYR A 221 -5.74 10.79 7.91
C TYR A 221 -6.98 9.93 7.60
N THR A 222 -7.77 10.37 6.64
CA THR A 222 -8.96 9.67 6.14
C THR A 222 -8.96 9.70 4.62
N SER A 223 -9.75 8.85 3.95
CA SER A 223 -9.84 8.86 2.47
C SER A 223 -10.34 10.20 1.89
N ALA A 224 -11.05 11.01 2.68
CA ALA A 224 -11.45 12.35 2.30
C ALA A 224 -10.36 13.42 2.51
N SER A 225 -9.18 13.04 3.01
CA SER A 225 -8.11 13.98 3.34
C SER A 225 -7.29 14.37 2.12
N SER A 226 -6.85 15.61 2.11
CA SER A 226 -6.02 16.17 1.06
C SER A 226 -4.54 16.04 1.39
N ILE A 227 -3.74 15.87 0.35
CA ILE A 227 -2.29 15.76 0.45
C ILE A 227 -1.68 17.03 -0.13
N ALA A 228 -0.70 17.62 0.55
CA ALA A 228 0.11 18.70 -0.01
C ALA A 228 1.55 18.24 -0.22
N ILE A 229 2.10 18.56 -1.38
CA ILE A 229 3.50 18.42 -1.75
C ILE A 229 4.15 19.79 -1.65
N ILE A 230 5.34 19.84 -1.05
CA ILE A 230 6.13 21.05 -0.87
C ILE A 230 7.46 20.83 -1.56
N MET A 231 7.87 21.77 -2.40
CA MET A 231 9.17 21.71 -3.07
C MET A 231 10.00 22.96 -2.78
N ASP A 232 11.26 22.75 -2.44
CA ASP A 232 12.28 23.79 -2.34
C ASP A 232 13.56 23.32 -3.07
N GLY A 233 14.50 24.22 -3.30
CA GLY A 233 15.72 23.85 -4.01
C GLY A 233 16.38 25.01 -4.73
N VAL A 234 17.03 24.69 -5.85
CA VAL A 234 17.70 25.63 -6.73
C VAL A 234 17.46 25.29 -8.19
N GLY A 235 17.65 26.29 -9.06
CA GLY A 235 17.38 26.19 -10.49
C GLY A 235 15.88 26.27 -10.77
N ARG A 236 15.51 26.12 -12.04
CA ARG A 236 14.12 26.32 -12.47
C ARG A 236 13.73 25.37 -13.58
N ARG A 237 12.51 24.86 -13.46
CA ARG A 237 11.64 24.41 -14.55
C ARG A 237 10.31 25.14 -14.39
N THR A 238 9.65 25.50 -15.47
CA THR A 238 8.39 26.27 -15.42
C THR A 238 7.24 25.36 -15.85
N ALA A 239 6.34 25.06 -14.90
CA ALA A 239 5.17 24.21 -15.12
C ALA A 239 3.90 25.06 -15.24
N GLU A 240 2.88 24.51 -15.86
CA GLU A 240 1.51 25.03 -15.79
C GLU A 240 1.04 25.04 -14.33
N SER A 241 0.48 26.17 -13.88
CA SER A 241 -0.30 26.24 -12.63
C SER A 241 -1.79 25.97 -12.91
N PHE A 242 -2.59 25.87 -11.85
CA PHE A 242 -4.06 25.84 -12.02
C PHE A 242 -4.59 27.09 -12.71
N ASN A 243 -4.06 28.27 -12.38
CA ASN A 243 -4.48 29.54 -12.94
C ASN A 243 -4.04 29.75 -14.40
N GLY A 244 -2.93 29.12 -14.84
CA GLY A 244 -2.53 29.07 -16.24
C GLY A 244 -3.40 28.11 -17.05
N SER A 245 -3.45 26.86 -16.60
CA SER A 245 -4.15 25.77 -17.28
C SER A 245 -4.65 24.74 -16.29
N ALA A 246 -5.94 24.81 -15.94
CA ALA A 246 -6.57 23.83 -15.05
C ALA A 246 -6.44 22.36 -15.53
N THR A 247 -6.25 22.13 -16.83
CA THR A 247 -5.99 20.78 -17.39
C THR A 247 -4.51 20.44 -17.52
N GLY A 248 -3.63 21.44 -17.49
CA GLY A 248 -2.17 21.26 -17.50
C GLY A 248 -1.53 21.28 -16.10
N ALA A 249 -2.28 21.73 -15.09
CA ALA A 249 -1.85 21.86 -13.70
C ALA A 249 -1.31 20.53 -13.15
N PRO A 250 -0.47 20.56 -12.10
CA PRO A 250 0.18 19.36 -11.59
C PRO A 250 -0.82 18.27 -11.20
N GLU A 251 -0.50 17.01 -11.50
CA GLU A 251 -1.31 15.84 -11.15
C GLU A 251 -0.50 14.87 -10.28
N LEU A 252 -1.03 14.51 -9.11
CA LEU A 252 -0.46 13.48 -8.25
C LEU A 252 -1.14 12.14 -8.54
N CYS A 253 -0.37 11.18 -9.05
CA CYS A 253 -0.79 9.80 -9.22
C CYS A 253 -0.19 8.92 -8.12
N VAL A 254 -1.01 8.03 -7.56
CA VAL A 254 -0.65 7.12 -6.47
C VAL A 254 -1.19 5.73 -6.76
N GLU A 255 -0.31 4.74 -6.73
CA GLU A 255 -0.63 3.32 -6.73
C GLU A 255 -0.49 2.78 -5.31
N TYR A 256 -1.47 2.01 -4.86
CA TYR A 256 -1.52 1.50 -3.50
C TYR A 256 -2.23 0.15 -3.39
N LEU A 257 -1.88 -0.59 -2.35
CA LEU A 257 -2.59 -1.76 -1.88
C LEU A 257 -3.35 -1.41 -0.61
N TYR A 258 -4.58 -1.90 -0.48
CA TYR A 258 -5.35 -1.77 0.75
C TYR A 258 -6.11 -3.06 0.99
N ALA A 259 -6.12 -3.52 2.24
CA ALA A 259 -6.98 -4.62 2.63
C ALA A 259 -8.37 -4.06 2.90
N THR A 260 -9.39 -4.57 2.23
CA THR A 260 -10.76 -4.43 2.71
C THR A 260 -10.85 -5.26 3.98
N VAL A 261 -11.29 -4.66 5.09
CA VAL A 261 -11.73 -5.49 6.22
C VAL A 261 -12.98 -6.17 5.71
N ALA A 262 -12.88 -7.45 5.31
CA ALA A 262 -14.04 -8.26 5.02
C ALA A 262 -14.93 -8.17 6.25
N ASN A 263 -16.01 -7.40 6.14
CA ASN A 263 -17.04 -7.35 7.16
C ASN A 263 -17.59 -8.77 7.19
N ARG A 264 -17.15 -9.58 8.14
CA ARG A 264 -17.78 -10.88 8.38
C ARG A 264 -19.19 -10.55 8.81
N VAL A 265 -20.10 -10.50 7.85
CA VAL A 265 -21.52 -10.66 8.10
C VAL A 265 -21.60 -12.00 8.79
N SER A 266 -21.76 -12.00 10.11
CA SER A 266 -22.15 -13.22 10.80
C SER A 266 -23.54 -13.53 10.27
N SER A 267 -23.63 -14.39 9.27
CA SER A 267 -24.87 -15.06 8.94
C SER A 267 -25.21 -15.94 10.14
N THR A 268 -25.93 -15.37 11.11
CA THR A 268 -26.81 -16.20 11.92
C THR A 268 -27.80 -16.78 10.93
N GLY A 269 -27.72 -18.10 10.70
CA GLY A 269 -28.53 -18.83 9.73
C GLY A 269 -30.02 -18.78 10.07
N ASP A 270 -30.66 -17.66 9.77
CA ASP A 270 -32.12 -17.50 9.72
C ASP A 270 -32.43 -16.41 8.68
N GLY A 271 -32.88 -16.84 7.50
CA GLY A 271 -33.05 -16.02 6.31
C GLY A 271 -34.18 -15.00 6.38
N THR A 272 -34.00 -13.93 7.15
CA THR A 272 -34.84 -12.73 7.06
C THR A 272 -33.99 -11.46 7.15
N PHE A 273 -33.92 -10.72 6.04
CA PHE A 273 -33.34 -9.38 6.00
C PHE A 273 -34.43 -8.37 6.36
N GLU A 274 -34.38 -7.78 7.55
CA GLU A 274 -35.00 -6.48 7.81
C GLU A 274 -33.89 -5.45 8.06
N ASP A 275 -33.70 -4.58 7.08
CA ASP A 275 -32.91 -3.35 7.19
C ASP A 275 -33.59 -2.40 8.18
N THR A 276 -33.01 -2.30 9.37
CA THR A 276 -33.25 -1.17 10.27
C THR A 276 -31.92 -0.63 10.76
N GLY A 277 -31.36 0.30 9.98
CA GLY A 277 -30.17 1.05 10.36
C GLY A 277 -30.29 1.68 11.75
N VAL A 278 -29.43 1.24 12.67
CA VAL A 278 -29.05 1.98 13.88
C VAL A 278 -27.60 1.62 14.21
N GLU A 279 -26.69 2.58 14.08
CA GLU A 279 -25.37 2.50 14.71
C GLU A 279 -25.51 2.65 16.23
N GLN A 280 -25.10 1.64 16.99
CA GLN A 280 -24.71 1.82 18.38
C GLN A 280 -23.45 1.03 18.72
N ASN A 281 -22.44 1.78 19.15
CA ASN A 281 -21.28 1.31 19.90
C ASN A 281 -21.69 0.32 21.00
N ALA A 282 -21.21 -0.92 20.89
CA ALA A 282 -21.09 -1.83 22.01
C ALA A 282 -19.75 -2.55 21.94
N ALA A 283 -18.87 -2.23 22.88
CA ALA A 283 -17.65 -2.95 23.14
C ALA A 283 -17.97 -4.39 23.54
N PHE A 284 -17.58 -5.35 22.71
CA PHE A 284 -17.56 -6.77 23.06
C PHE A 284 -16.11 -7.23 23.17
N ALA A 285 -15.64 -7.37 24.40
CA ALA A 285 -14.46 -8.17 24.70
C ALA A 285 -14.81 -9.65 24.44
N GLN A 286 -14.17 -10.27 23.46
CA GLN A 286 -14.31 -11.69 23.17
C GLN A 286 -13.18 -12.49 23.86
N PRO A 287 -13.44 -13.69 24.42
CA PRO A 287 -12.43 -14.48 25.13
C PRO A 287 -11.47 -15.16 24.16
N ALA A 288 -10.23 -15.35 24.61
CA ALA A 288 -9.21 -16.14 23.93
C ALA A 288 -9.69 -17.57 23.67
N GLY A 289 -9.67 -17.98 22.39
CA GLY A 289 -10.04 -19.32 21.93
C GLY A 289 -9.37 -19.65 20.60
N GLU A 290 -8.24 -20.35 20.71
CA GLU A 290 -7.46 -21.11 19.72
C GLU A 290 -8.13 -21.41 18.36
N GLY A 291 -7.55 -20.87 17.29
CA GLY A 291 -7.82 -21.23 15.88
C GLY A 291 -6.91 -20.39 14.98
N LEU A 292 -6.15 -21.03 14.09
CA LEU A 292 -5.04 -20.46 13.32
C LEU A 292 -5.51 -19.38 12.31
N SER A 293 -5.78 -18.16 12.77
CA SER A 293 -5.86 -16.98 11.90
C SER A 293 -4.45 -16.42 11.68
N SER A 294 -4.17 -15.92 10.47
CA SER A 294 -2.96 -15.12 10.21
C SER A 294 -2.91 -13.98 11.22
N GLN A 295 -1.87 -13.94 12.05
CA GLN A 295 -1.75 -12.92 13.10
C GLN A 295 -1.42 -11.54 12.51
N PHE A 296 -0.60 -11.51 11.45
CA PHE A 296 -0.45 -10.32 10.62
C PHE A 296 -1.69 -10.12 9.74
N ILE A 297 -2.24 -8.91 9.76
CA ILE A 297 -3.35 -8.51 8.88
C ILE A 297 -2.90 -7.55 7.77
N SER A 298 -1.60 -7.28 7.66
CA SER A 298 -0.99 -6.55 6.55
C SER A 298 0.36 -7.17 6.13
N PRO A 299 0.90 -6.84 4.94
CA PRO A 299 2.33 -6.94 4.68
C PRO A 299 3.12 -6.07 5.65
N ILE A 300 4.42 -6.35 5.82
CA ILE A 300 5.33 -5.46 6.54
C ILE A 300 5.91 -4.44 5.56
N SER A 301 6.01 -3.16 5.96
CA SER A 301 6.72 -2.13 5.22
C SER A 301 7.93 -1.65 6.02
N VAL A 302 8.97 -1.22 5.30
CA VAL A 302 10.24 -0.82 5.89
C VAL A 302 10.68 0.53 5.33
N TYR A 303 10.98 1.49 6.19
CA TYR A 303 11.33 2.86 5.79
C TYR A 303 12.28 3.54 6.79
N PRO A 304 13.14 4.46 6.36
CA PRO A 304 13.41 4.81 4.97
C PRO A 304 14.11 3.65 4.24
N ASN A 305 13.91 3.55 2.92
CA ASN A 305 14.61 2.60 2.07
C ASN A 305 15.11 3.35 0.82
N PRO A 306 16.41 3.63 0.68
CA PRO A 306 17.54 3.08 1.45
C PRO A 306 17.61 3.60 2.90
N ALA A 307 17.95 2.72 3.84
CA ALA A 307 18.22 3.05 5.23
C ALA A 307 19.72 3.33 5.45
N ASN A 308 20.05 4.17 6.43
CA ASN A 308 21.42 4.38 6.87
C ASN A 308 21.69 3.64 8.19
N ASP A 309 21.30 4.23 9.32
CA ASP A 309 21.47 3.65 10.66
C ASP A 309 20.16 3.27 11.37
N GLN A 310 19.02 3.65 10.79
CA GLN A 310 17.71 3.42 11.35
C GLN A 310 16.76 2.88 10.28
N LEU A 311 15.93 1.90 10.67
CA LEU A 311 14.87 1.34 9.84
C LEU A 311 13.61 1.21 10.69
N ASN A 312 12.54 1.89 10.30
CA ASN A 312 11.21 1.67 10.83
C ASN A 312 10.55 0.52 10.08
N VAL A 313 9.83 -0.31 10.83
CA VAL A 313 9.12 -1.49 10.36
C VAL A 313 7.67 -1.33 10.77
N PHE A 314 6.80 -1.09 9.80
CA PHE A 314 5.36 -0.94 10.02
C PHE A 314 4.63 -2.21 9.63
N PHE A 315 3.69 -2.63 10.47
CA PHE A 315 2.80 -3.76 10.21
C PHE A 315 1.58 -3.69 11.14
N ASN A 316 0.51 -4.36 10.75
CA ASN A 316 -0.69 -4.50 11.57
C ASN A 316 -0.85 -5.95 12.06
N SER A 317 -1.18 -6.11 13.35
CA SER A 317 -1.52 -7.40 13.95
C SER A 317 -2.98 -7.47 14.40
N ALA A 318 -3.61 -8.62 14.22
CA ALA A 318 -4.95 -8.92 14.72
C ALA A 318 -5.01 -9.03 16.25
N VAL A 319 -3.88 -9.20 16.94
CA VAL A 319 -3.83 -9.55 18.37
C VAL A 319 -2.67 -8.88 19.09
N ASP A 320 -2.81 -8.69 20.40
CA ASP A 320 -1.65 -8.39 21.24
C ASP A 320 -0.71 -9.60 21.25
N SER A 321 0.56 -9.41 20.87
CA SER A 321 1.49 -10.52 20.66
C SER A 321 2.95 -10.09 20.88
N LYS A 322 3.87 -11.03 20.66
CA LYS A 322 5.30 -10.79 20.62
C LYS A 322 5.84 -11.20 19.25
N VAL A 323 6.51 -10.27 18.58
CA VAL A 323 7.18 -10.51 17.30
C VAL A 323 8.68 -10.71 17.46
N GLN A 324 9.27 -11.49 16.56
CA GLN A 324 10.71 -11.61 16.36
C GLN A 324 11.09 -10.96 15.03
N LEU A 325 12.05 -10.06 15.05
CA LEU A 325 12.61 -9.40 13.87
C LEU A 325 13.99 -9.99 13.59
N GLN A 326 14.23 -10.44 12.36
CA GLN A 326 15.52 -10.95 11.91
C GLN A 326 15.91 -10.33 10.56
N ALA A 327 16.99 -9.56 10.50
CA ALA A 327 17.55 -9.11 9.23
C ALA A 327 18.65 -10.06 8.77
N ARG A 328 18.66 -10.42 7.48
CA ARG A 328 19.65 -11.30 6.85
C ARG A 328 20.29 -10.65 5.64
N ASP A 329 21.58 -10.90 5.42
CA ASP A 329 22.28 -10.53 4.18
C ASP A 329 21.98 -11.51 3.03
N LEU A 330 22.53 -11.24 1.83
CA LEU A 330 22.36 -12.11 0.64
C LEU A 330 22.92 -13.53 0.80
N SER A 331 23.80 -13.77 1.78
CA SER A 331 24.31 -15.11 2.11
C SER A 331 23.42 -15.87 3.09
N GLY A 332 22.35 -15.21 3.60
CA GLY A 332 21.43 -15.74 4.60
C GLY A 332 21.90 -15.58 6.04
N LYS A 333 23.05 -14.92 6.26
CA LYS A 333 23.59 -14.66 7.60
C LYS A 333 22.71 -13.65 8.33
N VAL A 334 22.29 -13.97 9.55
CA VAL A 334 21.56 -13.05 10.43
C VAL A 334 22.50 -11.94 10.89
N VAL A 335 22.09 -10.70 10.67
CA VAL A 335 22.84 -9.48 11.02
C VAL A 335 22.12 -8.61 12.07
N VAL A 336 20.80 -8.77 12.21
CA VAL A 336 19.99 -8.18 13.28
C VAL A 336 19.03 -9.25 13.78
N GLU A 337 18.86 -9.34 15.10
CA GLU A 337 17.85 -10.19 15.74
C GLU A 337 17.32 -9.51 16.99
N GLU A 338 16.01 -9.22 17.04
CA GLU A 338 15.36 -8.55 18.15
C GLU A 338 13.93 -9.06 18.37
N ALA A 339 13.44 -9.02 19.61
CA ALA A 339 12.05 -9.34 19.93
C ALA A 339 11.33 -8.12 20.52
N ARG A 340 10.09 -7.87 20.10
CA ARG A 340 9.25 -6.77 20.60
C ARG A 340 7.84 -7.25 20.93
N THR A 341 7.26 -6.69 21.97
CA THR A 341 5.82 -6.81 22.24
C THR A 341 5.07 -5.80 21.39
N ILE A 342 3.96 -6.24 20.81
CA ILE A 342 3.11 -5.44 19.93
C ILE A 342 1.68 -5.42 20.48
N GLN A 343 0.88 -4.50 19.98
CA GLN A 343 -0.54 -4.42 20.30
C GLN A 343 -1.38 -4.79 19.08
N GLN A 344 -2.62 -5.19 19.31
CA GLN A 344 -3.62 -5.30 18.26
C GLN A 344 -3.71 -3.96 17.50
N GLY A 345 -3.75 -4.04 16.18
CA GLY A 345 -3.77 -2.90 15.27
C GLY A 345 -2.38 -2.54 14.74
N ASN A 346 -2.21 -1.25 14.42
CA ASN A 346 -1.00 -0.74 13.79
C ASN A 346 0.19 -0.73 14.76
N ASN A 347 1.31 -1.25 14.32
CA ASN A 347 2.57 -1.23 15.05
C ASN A 347 3.67 -0.63 14.17
N THR A 348 4.54 0.17 14.79
CA THR A 348 5.78 0.64 14.18
C THR A 348 6.93 0.29 15.10
N ILE A 349 7.87 -0.52 14.62
CA ILE A 349 9.09 -0.88 15.34
C ILE A 349 10.27 -0.18 14.68
N THR A 350 11.00 0.61 15.45
CA THR A 350 12.24 1.22 14.98
C THR A 350 13.43 0.33 15.36
N LEU A 351 14.18 -0.11 14.35
CA LEU A 351 15.49 -0.72 14.49
C LEU A 351 16.54 0.38 14.40
N GLU A 352 17.21 0.68 15.52
CA GLU A 352 18.24 1.71 15.62
C GLU A 352 19.65 1.10 15.63
N GLY A 353 20.65 1.89 15.23
CA GLY A 353 22.05 1.50 15.34
C GLY A 353 22.45 0.39 14.37
N LEU A 354 21.81 0.33 13.19
CA LEU A 354 22.09 -0.65 12.14
C LEU A 354 23.50 -0.44 11.56
N SER A 355 24.50 -0.97 12.25
CA SER A 355 25.92 -0.94 11.85
C SER A 355 26.21 -1.96 10.75
N LEU A 356 25.40 -1.91 9.69
CA LEU A 356 25.43 -2.83 8.56
C LEU A 356 26.22 -2.21 7.39
N PRO A 357 27.03 -2.99 6.66
CA PRO A 357 27.62 -2.53 5.40
C PRO A 357 26.56 -2.16 4.36
N SER A 358 26.88 -1.24 3.44
CA SER A 358 26.03 -0.95 2.28
C SER A 358 25.72 -2.22 1.50
N GLY A 359 24.44 -2.47 1.21
CA GLY A 359 24.01 -3.71 0.57
C GLY A 359 22.52 -3.99 0.74
N VAL A 360 22.07 -5.07 0.09
CA VAL A 360 20.69 -5.54 0.15
C VAL A 360 20.52 -6.52 1.30
N TYR A 361 19.46 -6.33 2.08
CA TYR A 361 19.08 -7.17 3.21
C TYR A 361 17.61 -7.57 3.13
N PHE A 362 17.27 -8.67 3.80
CA PHE A 362 15.90 -9.14 3.98
C PHE A 362 15.55 -9.14 5.46
N LEU A 363 14.56 -8.34 5.84
CA LEU A 363 13.99 -8.34 7.17
C LEU A 363 12.83 -9.34 7.23
N GLN A 364 12.90 -10.27 8.17
CA GLN A 364 11.82 -11.19 8.52
C GLN A 364 11.19 -10.73 9.83
N VAL A 365 9.86 -10.64 9.87
CA VAL A 365 9.09 -10.43 11.11
C VAL A 365 8.23 -11.67 11.33
N VAL A 366 8.42 -12.30 12.49
CA VAL A 366 7.77 -13.56 12.86
C VAL A 366 6.83 -13.30 14.01
N GLU A 367 5.56 -13.65 13.83
CA GLU A 367 4.51 -13.57 14.85
C GLU A 367 3.83 -14.95 14.93
N GLY A 368 4.04 -15.66 16.04
CA GLY A 368 3.62 -17.06 16.16
C GLY A 368 4.23 -17.94 15.06
N ASN A 369 3.37 -18.52 14.21
CA ASN A 369 3.77 -19.34 13.06
C ASN A 369 3.79 -18.56 11.73
N THR A 370 3.44 -17.28 11.74
CA THR A 370 3.38 -16.45 10.54
C THR A 370 4.68 -15.68 10.36
N ILE A 371 5.17 -15.65 9.12
CA ILE A 371 6.38 -14.91 8.74
C ILE A 371 6.01 -13.90 7.66
N ARG A 372 6.51 -12.67 7.80
CA ARG A 372 6.49 -11.63 6.77
C ARG A 372 7.92 -11.22 6.45
N VAL A 373 8.17 -10.89 5.18
CA VAL A 373 9.52 -10.54 4.71
C VAL A 373 9.47 -9.25 3.91
N ALA A 374 10.42 -8.35 4.15
CA ALA A 374 10.64 -7.14 3.38
C ALA A 374 12.11 -7.03 2.99
N LYS A 375 12.35 -6.57 1.76
CA LYS A 375 13.69 -6.23 1.28
C LYS A 375 13.98 -4.77 1.60
N PHE A 376 15.17 -4.48 2.10
CA PHE A 376 15.66 -3.11 2.27
C PHE A 376 17.11 -2.97 1.83
N LEU A 377 17.49 -1.76 1.45
CA LEU A 377 18.85 -1.39 1.10
C LEU A 377 19.48 -0.60 2.26
N ILE A 378 20.71 -0.94 2.63
CA ILE A 378 21.54 -0.06 3.46
C ILE A 378 22.45 0.75 2.54
N HIS A 379 22.53 2.05 2.76
CA HIS A 379 23.49 2.96 2.13
C HIS A 379 24.25 3.75 3.20
N LYS A 380 25.57 3.56 3.24
CA LYS A 380 26.54 4.33 4.03
C LYS A 380 27.28 5.26 3.08
N ASP A 381 27.22 6.56 3.36
CA ASP A 381 28.04 7.59 2.70
C ASP A 381 29.53 7.47 3.04
#